data_AF-A0A965VMH6-F1
#
_entry.id   AF-A0A965VMH6-F1
#
_cell.length_a   1.000
_cell.length_b   1.000
_cell.length_c   1.000
_cell.angle_alpha   90.00
_cell.angle_beta   90.00
_cell.angle_gamma   90.00
#
_symmetry.space_group_name_H-M   'P 1'
#
loop_
_entity.id
_entity.type
_entity.pdbx_description
1 polymer ?
#
loop_
_entity_poly.entity_id
_entity_poly.type
_entity_poly.pdbx_seq_one_letter_code
_entity_poly.pdbx_strand_id
1 'polypeptide(L)'
;MDACRLAALGALIGLPAFACVIFSAPLHSTWLFQTGATLIGFGGGLFSVGMLLSAMAMTDAFHAGMVLGAWGAVQATASGIAMALGGVTRDVVGHLAEQGLLGEALVSPVTGYSVVFHIEMYMLFCVLIALGPLVSRKRQAGLPQDNRFGLAELPG
;
A
#
# COMPACT_ATOMS: atom_id res chain seq x y z
N MET A 1 4.84 16.13 -8.78
CA MET A 1 5.17 14.92 -7.99
C MET A 1 5.08 13.72 -8.91
N ASP A 2 6.04 12.80 -8.87
CA ASP A 2 5.98 11.57 -9.67
C ASP A 2 4.86 10.66 -9.16
N ALA A 3 4.07 10.07 -10.06
CA ALA A 3 2.96 9.20 -9.72
C ALA A 3 3.36 8.02 -8.81
N CYS A 4 4.51 7.37 -9.07
CA CYS A 4 5.05 6.32 -8.21
C CYS A 4 5.42 6.82 -6.80
N ARG A 5 5.89 8.08 -6.68
CA ARG A 5 6.22 8.67 -5.37
C ARG A 5 4.96 9.03 -4.59
N LEU A 6 3.92 9.48 -5.27
CA LEU A 6 2.60 9.67 -4.68
C LEU A 6 2.06 8.34 -4.13
N ALA A 7 2.22 7.25 -4.90
CA ALA A 7 1.81 5.93 -4.45
C ALA A 7 2.61 5.46 -3.22
N ALA A 8 3.94 5.61 -3.25
CA ALA A 8 4.80 5.28 -2.13
C ALA A 8 4.49 6.10 -0.86
N LEU A 9 4.17 7.39 -1.02
CA LEU A 9 3.75 8.24 0.10
C LEU A 9 2.44 7.75 0.71
N GLY A 10 1.47 7.37 -0.12
CA GLY A 10 0.20 6.78 0.34
C GLY A 10 0.41 5.50 1.16
N ALA A 11 1.27 4.61 0.68
CA ALA A 11 1.65 3.41 1.43
C ALA A 11 2.37 3.77 2.75
N LEU A 12 3.34 4.69 2.72
CA LEU A 12 4.04 5.14 3.93
C LEU A 12 3.11 5.73 4.99
N ILE A 13 2.06 6.45 4.60
CA ILE A 13 1.02 6.96 5.51
C ILE A 13 0.24 5.81 6.15
N GLY A 14 0.08 4.68 5.45
CA GLY A 14 -0.59 3.49 5.97
C GLY A 14 0.10 2.88 7.19
N LEU A 15 1.44 2.93 7.28
CA LEU A 15 2.19 2.36 8.41
C LEU A 15 1.80 2.97 9.78
N PRO A 16 1.90 4.30 10.00
CA PRO A 16 1.44 4.90 11.24
C PRO A 16 -0.08 4.79 11.40
N ALA A 17 -0.84 4.69 10.32
CA ALA A 17 -2.29 4.51 10.37
C ALA A 17 -2.68 3.16 10.98
N PHE A 18 -2.07 2.05 10.52
CA PHE A 18 -2.23 0.72 11.10
C PHE A 18 -1.76 0.68 12.55
N ALA A 19 -0.63 1.33 12.86
CA ALA A 19 -0.15 1.44 14.23
C ALA A 19 -1.19 2.15 15.14
N CYS A 20 -1.78 3.26 14.70
CA CYS A 20 -2.85 3.94 15.44
C CYS A 20 -4.06 3.02 15.67
N VAL A 21 -4.49 2.26 14.67
CA VAL A 21 -5.61 1.31 14.80
C VAL A 21 -5.27 0.21 15.82
N ILE A 22 -4.08 -0.39 15.74
CA ILE A 22 -3.64 -1.45 16.66
C ILE A 22 -3.54 -0.94 18.10
N PHE A 23 -2.95 0.24 18.32
CA PHE A 23 -2.81 0.82 19.66
C PHE A 23 -4.11 1.43 20.21
N SER A 24 -5.12 1.66 19.38
CA SER A 24 -6.41 2.17 19.86
C SER A 24 -7.11 1.21 20.83
N ALA A 25 -6.90 -0.10 20.66
CA ALA A 25 -7.44 -1.14 21.53
C ALA A 25 -6.86 -1.09 22.97
N PRO A 26 -5.53 -1.22 23.20
CA PRO A 26 -4.98 -1.16 24.55
C PRO A 26 -5.14 0.21 25.21
N LEU A 27 -5.22 1.29 24.42
CA LEU A 27 -5.44 2.65 24.93
C LEU A 27 -6.93 3.00 25.12
N HIS A 28 -7.86 2.11 24.77
CA HIS A 28 -9.31 2.32 24.80
C HIS A 28 -9.74 3.67 24.17
N SER A 29 -9.08 4.09 23.10
CA SER A 29 -9.25 5.42 22.51
C SER A 29 -9.93 5.36 21.14
N THR A 30 -11.21 5.73 21.11
CA THR A 30 -12.02 5.80 19.88
C THR A 30 -11.51 6.86 18.91
N TRP A 31 -11.00 7.99 19.40
CA TRP A 31 -10.39 9.04 18.58
C TRP A 31 -9.15 8.55 17.83
N LEU A 32 -8.32 7.73 18.48
CA LEU A 32 -7.13 7.15 17.85
C LEU A 32 -7.51 6.17 16.74
N PHE A 33 -8.54 5.36 16.96
CA PHE A 33 -9.09 4.47 15.95
C PHE A 33 -9.62 5.25 14.72
N GLN A 34 -10.43 6.29 14.94
CA GLN A 34 -11.00 7.11 13.87
C GLN A 34 -9.93 7.84 13.05
N THR A 35 -8.92 8.36 13.73
CA THR A 35 -7.77 9.01 13.08
C THR A 35 -7.00 8.00 12.23
N GLY A 36 -6.73 6.81 12.77
CA GLY A 36 -6.10 5.72 12.05
C GLY A 36 -6.91 5.29 10.82
N ALA A 37 -8.21 5.05 10.97
CA ALA A 37 -9.10 4.67 9.86
C ALA A 37 -9.15 5.74 8.76
N THR A 38 -9.20 7.02 9.16
CA THR A 38 -9.13 8.15 8.21
C THR A 38 -7.81 8.16 7.45
N LEU A 39 -6.68 7.94 8.14
CA LEU A 39 -5.36 7.88 7.53
C LEU A 39 -5.20 6.67 6.60
N ILE A 40 -5.77 5.51 6.93
CA ILE A 40 -5.80 4.33 6.05
C ILE A 40 -6.54 4.68 4.75
N GLY A 41 -7.73 5.28 4.84
CA GLY A 41 -8.51 5.69 3.68
C GLY A 41 -7.77 6.73 2.83
N PHE A 42 -7.17 7.74 3.46
CA PHE A 42 -6.40 8.78 2.78
C PHE A 42 -5.16 8.23 2.08
N GLY A 43 -4.35 7.42 2.79
CA GLY A 43 -3.16 6.76 2.25
C GLY A 43 -3.49 5.79 1.12
N GLY A 44 -4.56 5.00 1.28
CA GLY A 44 -5.08 4.10 0.24
C GLY A 44 -5.54 4.85 -1.01
N GLY A 45 -6.19 6.00 -0.85
CA GLY A 45 -6.57 6.88 -1.97
C GLY A 45 -5.37 7.40 -2.74
N LEU A 46 -4.36 7.92 -2.04
CA LEU A 46 -3.09 8.38 -2.62
C LEU A 46 -2.36 7.24 -3.37
N PHE A 47 -2.35 6.04 -2.78
CA PHE A 47 -1.79 4.85 -3.40
C PHE A 47 -2.52 4.48 -4.70
N SER A 48 -3.84 4.39 -4.65
CA SER A 48 -4.68 4.03 -5.80
C SER A 48 -4.50 5.01 -6.97
N VAL A 49 -4.60 6.32 -6.71
CA VAL A 49 -4.41 7.36 -7.73
C VAL A 49 -2.98 7.34 -8.28
N GLY A 50 -1.97 7.22 -7.41
CA GLY A 50 -0.57 7.16 -7.84
C GLY A 50 -0.26 5.96 -8.73
N MET A 51 -0.82 4.79 -8.41
CA MET A 51 -0.64 3.58 -9.21
C MET A 51 -1.35 3.67 -10.56
N LEU A 52 -2.58 4.19 -10.58
CA LEU A 52 -3.34 4.40 -11.81
C LEU A 52 -2.61 5.35 -12.76
N LEU A 53 -2.19 6.52 -12.26
CA LEU A 53 -1.44 7.50 -13.04
C LEU A 53 -0.10 6.93 -13.52
N SER A 54 0.54 6.07 -12.72
CA SER A 54 1.78 5.40 -13.12
C SER A 54 1.54 4.41 -14.27
N ALA A 55 0.47 3.61 -14.21
CA ALA A 55 0.10 2.69 -15.27
C ALA A 55 -0.25 3.42 -16.58
N MET A 56 -1.02 4.51 -16.49
CA MET A 56 -1.36 5.34 -17.64
C MET A 56 -0.13 6.00 -18.28
N ALA A 57 0.87 6.37 -17.48
CA ALA A 57 2.11 6.96 -18.00
C ALA A 57 3.03 5.96 -18.71
N MET A 58 2.72 4.66 -18.68
CA MET A 58 3.51 3.60 -19.32
C MET A 58 2.92 3.12 -20.65
N THR A 59 1.82 3.71 -21.12
CA THR A 59 1.08 3.25 -22.30
C THR A 59 0.68 4.41 -23.21
N ASP A 60 0.49 4.13 -24.49
CA ASP A 60 -0.01 5.09 -25.46
C ASP A 60 -1.55 5.23 -25.37
N ALA A 61 -2.08 6.37 -25.83
CA ALA A 61 -3.50 6.70 -25.73
C ALA A 61 -4.44 5.63 -26.32
N PHE A 62 -4.00 4.90 -27.36
CA PHE A 62 -4.78 3.83 -27.99
C PHE A 62 -4.98 2.60 -27.08
N HIS A 63 -4.01 2.31 -26.20
CA HIS A 63 -4.05 1.14 -25.31
C HIS A 63 -4.46 1.49 -23.87
N ALA A 64 -4.76 2.76 -23.59
CA ALA A 64 -5.13 3.24 -22.26
C ALA A 64 -6.36 2.48 -21.70
N GLY A 65 -7.38 2.23 -22.53
CA GLY A 65 -8.57 1.47 -22.11
C GLY A 65 -8.27 0.03 -21.68
N MET A 66 -7.33 -0.63 -22.36
CA MET A 66 -6.91 -2.00 -22.03
C MET A 66 -6.13 -2.04 -20.70
N VAL A 67 -5.25 -1.05 -20.48
CA VAL A 67 -4.51 -0.92 -19.22
C VAL A 67 -5.43 -0.60 -18.05
N LEU A 68 -6.42 0.28 -18.24
CA LEU A 68 -7.43 0.58 -17.23
C LEU A 68 -8.28 -0.66 -16.90
N GLY A 69 -8.67 -1.44 -17.91
CA GLY A 69 -9.37 -2.71 -17.73
C GLY A 69 -8.55 -3.74 -16.95
N ALA A 70 -7.27 -3.92 -17.30
CA ALA A 70 -6.37 -4.83 -16.61
C ALA A 70 -6.10 -4.40 -15.16
N TRP A 71 -5.89 -3.10 -14.93
CA TRP A 71 -5.71 -2.54 -13.59
C TRP A 71 -6.94 -2.78 -12.71
N GLY A 72 -8.14 -2.50 -13.23
CA GLY A 72 -9.40 -2.72 -12.52
C GLY A 72 -9.67 -4.19 -12.22
N ALA A 73 -9.40 -5.09 -13.17
CA ALA A 73 -9.54 -6.53 -12.97
C ALA A 73 -8.63 -7.04 -11.84
N VAL A 74 -7.33 -6.68 -11.88
CA VAL A 74 -6.37 -7.07 -10.83
C VAL A 74 -6.78 -6.48 -9.48
N GLN A 75 -7.20 -5.21 -9.43
CA GLN A 75 -7.63 -4.56 -8.19
C GLN A 75 -8.87 -5.23 -7.60
N ALA A 76 -9.87 -5.57 -8.41
CA ALA A 76 -11.06 -6.28 -7.97
C ALA A 76 -10.73 -7.69 -7.42
N THR A 77 -9.92 -8.46 -8.14
CA THR A 77 -9.49 -9.79 -7.70
C THR A 77 -8.67 -9.74 -6.43
N ALA A 78 -7.68 -8.84 -6.36
CA ALA A 78 -6.85 -8.69 -5.16
C ALA A 78 -7.67 -8.23 -3.95
N SER A 79 -8.61 -7.30 -4.13
CA SER A 79 -9.50 -6.83 -3.06
C SER A 79 -10.42 -7.96 -2.56
N GLY A 80 -10.99 -8.75 -3.48
CA GLY A 80 -11.82 -9.89 -3.14
C GLY A 80 -11.05 -10.97 -2.36
N ILE A 81 -9.84 -11.31 -2.80
CA ILE A 81 -8.98 -12.26 -2.09
C ILE A 81 -8.59 -11.71 -0.71
N ALA A 82 -8.23 -10.43 -0.62
CA ALA A 82 -7.87 -9.80 0.65
C ALA A 82 -9.05 -9.82 1.64
N MET A 83 -10.26 -9.48 1.19
CA MET A 83 -11.48 -9.55 2.02
C MET A 83 -11.77 -10.97 2.50
N ALA A 84 -11.66 -11.96 1.61
CA ALA A 84 -11.90 -13.36 1.94
C ALA A 84 -10.87 -13.89 2.95
N LEU A 85 -9.58 -13.69 2.69
CA LEU A 85 -8.50 -14.13 3.57
C LEU A 85 -8.52 -13.38 4.91
N GLY A 86 -8.79 -12.08 4.91
CA GLY A 86 -8.92 -11.28 6.13
C GLY A 86 -10.07 -11.76 7.00
N GLY A 87 -11.25 -12.01 6.40
CA GLY A 87 -12.41 -12.56 7.11
C GLY A 87 -12.15 -13.93 7.70
N VAL A 88 -11.65 -14.87 6.90
CA VAL A 88 -11.30 -16.23 7.37
C VAL A 88 -10.27 -16.18 8.49
N THR A 89 -9.22 -15.38 8.34
CA THR A 89 -8.17 -15.25 9.37
C THR A 89 -8.73 -14.67 10.66
N ARG A 90 -9.54 -13.60 10.58
CA ARG A 90 -10.23 -13.02 11.74
C ARG A 90 -11.05 -14.06 12.47
N ASP A 91 -11.85 -14.83 11.74
CA ASP A 91 -12.82 -15.77 12.30
C ASP A 91 -12.12 -16.97 12.95
N VAL A 92 -11.12 -17.54 12.27
CA VAL A 92 -10.31 -18.65 12.82
C VAL A 92 -9.59 -18.19 14.10
N VAL A 93 -8.89 -17.05 14.06
CA VAL A 93 -8.18 -16.54 15.23
C VAL A 93 -9.15 -16.20 16.37
N GLY A 94 -10.29 -15.60 16.05
CA GLY A 94 -11.34 -15.31 17.03
C GLY A 94 -11.85 -16.58 17.71
N HIS A 95 -12.13 -17.63 16.94
CA HIS A 95 -12.58 -18.91 17.48
C HIS A 95 -11.52 -19.57 18.37
N LEU A 96 -10.24 -19.54 17.96
CA LEU A 96 -9.13 -20.06 18.77
C LEU A 96 -8.94 -19.25 20.06
N ALA A 97 -9.14 -17.92 20.01
CA ALA A 97 -9.08 -17.05 21.17
C ALA A 97 -10.21 -17.35 22.17
N GLU A 98 -11.46 -17.50 21.70
CA GLU A 98 -12.62 -17.81 22.55
C GLU A 98 -12.50 -19.18 23.23
N GLN A 99 -11.84 -20.15 22.58
CA GLN A 99 -11.55 -21.46 23.16
C GLN A 99 -10.42 -21.44 24.21
N GLY A 100 -9.79 -20.29 24.46
CA GLY A 100 -8.68 -20.17 25.42
C GLY A 100 -7.36 -20.77 24.94
N LEU A 101 -7.29 -21.27 23.71
CA LEU A 101 -6.11 -21.96 23.15
C LEU A 101 -4.91 -21.02 22.92
N LEU A 102 -5.17 -19.72 22.77
CA LEU A 102 -4.14 -18.68 22.61
C LEU A 102 -3.67 -18.10 23.96
N GLY A 103 -4.24 -18.56 25.08
CA GLY A 103 -3.98 -18.07 26.43
C GLY A 103 -5.03 -17.07 26.92
N GLU A 104 -5.30 -17.05 28.23
CA GLU A 104 -6.37 -16.25 28.85
C GLU A 104 -6.23 -14.74 28.57
N ALA A 105 -5.01 -14.24 28.42
CA ALA A 105 -4.74 -12.83 28.11
C ALA A 105 -5.25 -12.40 26.71
N LEU A 106 -5.47 -13.34 25.80
CA LEU A 106 -5.91 -13.10 24.42
C LEU A 106 -7.38 -13.45 24.17
N VAL A 107 -8.13 -13.85 25.21
CA VAL A 107 -9.57 -14.16 25.13
C VAL A 107 -10.36 -12.87 25.00
N SER A 108 -10.38 -12.30 23.80
CA SER A 108 -11.08 -11.06 23.49
C SER A 108 -11.49 -11.03 22.02
N PRO A 109 -12.67 -10.47 21.69
CA PRO A 109 -13.11 -10.26 20.31
C PRO A 109 -12.12 -9.43 19.48
N VAL A 110 -11.27 -8.63 20.13
CA VAL A 110 -10.29 -7.75 19.48
C VAL A 110 -9.10 -8.53 18.91
N THR A 111 -8.78 -9.70 19.45
CA THR A 111 -7.60 -10.50 19.07
C THR A 111 -7.61 -10.88 17.59
N GLY A 112 -8.77 -11.33 17.07
CA GLY A 112 -8.92 -11.69 15.66
C GLY A 112 -8.63 -10.51 14.72
N TYR A 113 -9.18 -9.33 15.04
CA TYR A 113 -8.93 -8.11 14.26
C TYR A 113 -7.48 -7.64 14.36
N SER A 114 -6.86 -7.74 15.54
CA SER A 114 -5.46 -7.35 15.74
C SER A 114 -4.52 -8.16 14.85
N VAL A 115 -4.73 -9.48 14.73
CA VAL A 115 -3.92 -10.31 13.84
C VAL A 115 -4.07 -9.91 12.38
N VAL A 116 -5.30 -9.65 11.91
CA VAL A 116 -5.53 -9.17 10.53
C VAL A 116 -4.80 -7.84 10.29
N PHE A 117 -4.91 -6.87 11.21
CA PHE A 117 -4.23 -5.58 11.07
C PHE A 117 -2.71 -5.71 11.02
N HIS A 118 -2.11 -6.64 11.78
CA HIS A 118 -0.67 -6.91 11.67
C HIS A 118 -0.31 -7.50 10.31
N ILE A 119 -1.08 -8.47 9.82
CA ILE A 119 -0.87 -9.06 8.50
C ILE A 119 -0.94 -7.99 7.40
N GLU A 120 -1.96 -7.12 7.45
CA GLU A 120 -2.11 -6.02 6.51
C GLU A 120 -0.95 -5.02 6.59
N MET A 121 -0.49 -4.69 7.81
CA MET A 121 0.69 -3.85 8.02
C MET A 121 1.96 -4.47 7.41
N TYR A 122 2.17 -5.78 7.58
CA TYR A 122 3.29 -6.50 6.95
C TYR A 122 3.18 -6.54 5.42
N MET A 123 1.98 -6.76 4.87
CA MET A 123 1.71 -6.67 3.44
C MET A 123 2.03 -5.28 2.89
N LEU A 124 1.78 -4.23 3.67
CA LEU A 124 2.10 -2.86 3.27
C LEU A 124 3.62 -2.62 3.19
N PHE A 125 4.43 -3.27 4.05
CA PHE A 125 5.88 -3.33 3.86
C PHE A 125 6.27 -4.06 2.56
N CYS A 126 5.62 -5.18 2.24
CA CYS A 126 5.85 -5.86 0.95
C CYS A 126 5.54 -4.95 -0.25
N VAL A 127 4.47 -4.15 -0.18
CA VAL A 127 4.14 -3.13 -1.19
C VAL A 127 5.25 -2.08 -1.31
N LEU A 128 5.77 -1.57 -0.19
CA LEU A 128 6.88 -0.61 -0.19
C LEU A 128 8.16 -1.18 -0.82
N ILE A 129 8.49 -2.44 -0.52
CA ILE A 129 9.62 -3.15 -1.14
C ILE A 129 9.43 -3.25 -2.65
N ALA A 130 8.22 -3.61 -3.11
CA ALA A 130 7.90 -3.69 -4.54
C ALA A 130 7.93 -2.32 -5.25
N LEU A 131 7.52 -1.25 -4.56
CA LEU A 131 7.57 0.13 -5.07
C LEU A 131 8.99 0.71 -5.14
N GLY A 132 9.91 0.26 -4.28
CA GLY A 132 11.28 0.77 -4.20
C GLY A 132 12.00 0.86 -5.56
N PRO A 133 12.10 -0.25 -6.33
CA PRO A 133 12.70 -0.24 -7.66
C PRO A 133 11.99 0.68 -8.66
N LEU A 134 10.64 0.78 -8.58
CA LEU A 134 9.84 1.60 -9.49
C LEU A 134 10.07 3.10 -9.27
N VAL A 135 10.25 3.52 -8.03
CA VAL A 135 10.62 4.90 -7.68
C VAL A 135 12.06 5.19 -8.09
N SER A 136 12.98 4.23 -7.92
CA SER A 136 14.40 4.42 -8.25
C SER A 136 14.67 4.51 -9.75
N ARG A 137 14.01 3.71 -10.60
CA ARG A 137 14.22 3.72 -12.06
C ARG A 137 13.85 5.06 -12.71
N LYS A 138 12.79 5.74 -12.23
CA LYS A 138 12.42 7.06 -12.75
C LYS A 138 13.39 8.18 -12.35
N ARG A 139 14.09 8.06 -11.21
CA ARG A 139 15.15 9.01 -10.81
C ARG A 139 16.29 9.06 -11.83
N GLN A 140 16.58 7.95 -12.50
CA GLN A 140 17.65 7.85 -13.50
C GLN A 140 17.26 8.49 -14.85
N ALA A 141 15.98 8.48 -15.21
CA ALA A 141 15.49 9.11 -16.44
C ALA A 141 15.41 10.64 -16.37
N GLY A 142 15.48 11.23 -15.17
CA GLY A 142 15.40 12.68 -14.94
C GLY A 142 16.74 13.40 -14.74
N LEU A 143 17.88 12.70 -14.80
CA LEU A 143 19.17 13.35 -14.90
C LEU A 143 19.32 13.87 -16.33
N PRO A 144 19.58 15.17 -16.56
CA PRO A 144 20.00 15.63 -17.87
C PRO A 144 21.21 14.78 -18.27
N GLN A 145 21.16 14.13 -19.43
CA GLN A 145 22.40 13.73 -20.08
C GLN A 145 23.21 15.02 -20.20
N ASP A 146 24.29 15.12 -19.42
CA ASP A 146 25.34 16.10 -19.61
C ASP A 146 25.93 15.83 -21.00
N ASN A 147 25.25 16.35 -22.02
CA ASN A 147 25.71 16.34 -23.38
C ASN A 147 26.84 17.35 -23.40
N ARG A 148 28.00 16.91 -22.89
CA ARG A 148 29.27 17.61 -23.00
C ARG A 148 29.44 17.96 -24.45
N PHE A 149 29.16 19.24 -24.69
CA PHE A 149 29.37 20.01 -25.89
C PHE A 149 30.38 19.33 -26.85
N GLY A 150 29.87 18.94 -28.01
CA GLY A 150 30.67 18.52 -29.17
C GLY A 150 31.48 19.68 -29.72
N LEU A 151 32.51 20.12 -28.97
CA LEU A 151 33.54 21.06 -29.41
C LEU A 151 34.76 20.33 -30.01
N ALA A 152 34.67 19.02 -30.21
CA ALA A 152 35.73 18.21 -30.83
C ALA A 152 35.57 18.04 -32.36
N GLU A 153 34.57 18.67 -32.99
CA GLU A 153 34.35 18.62 -34.45
C GLU A 153 34.74 19.92 -35.19
N LEU A 154 35.64 20.74 -34.63
CA LEU A 154 36.26 21.85 -35.37
C LEU A 154 37.54 21.36 -36.08
N PRO A 155 37.51 21.12 -37.40
CA PRO A 155 38.75 21.00 -38.17
C PRO A 155 39.49 22.35 -38.16
N GLY A 156 40.81 22.28 -38.04
CA GLY A 156 41.71 23.45 -38.13
C GLY A 156 41.77 24.08 -39.50
#